data_AF-A0A5E4L763-F1
#
_entry.id   AF-A0A5E4L763-F1
#
_cell.length_a   1.000
_cell.length_b   1.000
_cell.length_c   1.000
_cell.angle_alpha   90.00
_cell.angle_beta   90.00
_cell.angle_gamma   90.00
#
_symmetry.space_group_name_H-M   'P 1'
#
loop_
_entity.id
_entity.type
_entity.pdbx_description
1 polymer ?
#
loop_
_entity_poly.entity_id
_entity_poly.type
_entity_poly.pdbx_seq_one_letter_code
_entity_poly.pdbx_strand_id
1 'polypeptide(L)'
;MKVVAFNGSARKQGNTAILINHVFSELEKVGIETELVELAGKKIQGCTACYKCFETKDRKCAVKNDIVNDCIEKMVEADGNYSRFTNVFRRHNLRNEGFN
;
A
#
# COMPACT_ATOMS: atom_id res chain seq x y z
N MET A 1 -5.74 -17.67 -3.80
CA MET A 1 -4.57 -16.92 -3.31
C MET A 1 -4.37 -15.73 -4.22
N LYS A 2 -4.47 -14.52 -3.66
CA LYS A 2 -4.39 -13.25 -4.40
C LYS A 2 -3.23 -12.41 -3.87
N VAL A 3 -2.40 -11.89 -4.77
CA VAL A 3 -1.25 -11.03 -4.47
C VAL A 3 -1.53 -9.62 -4.98
N VAL A 4 -1.51 -8.63 -4.08
CA VAL A 4 -1.71 -7.23 -4.43
C VAL A 4 -0.39 -6.47 -4.25
N ALA A 5 0.05 -5.74 -5.26
CA ALA A 5 1.22 -4.89 -5.19
C ALA A 5 0.83 -3.42 -5.26
N PHE A 6 1.46 -2.58 -4.43
CA PHE A 6 1.22 -1.14 -4.40
C PHE A 6 2.41 -0.40 -5.01
N ASN A 7 2.20 0.27 -6.15
CA ASN A 7 3.22 1.08 -6.79
C ASN A 7 3.15 2.53 -6.27
N GLY A 8 4.08 2.89 -5.39
CA GLY A 8 4.26 4.25 -4.86
C GLY A 8 5.05 5.22 -5.75
N SER A 9 5.50 4.79 -6.94
CA SER A 9 6.23 5.66 -7.87
C SER A 9 5.36 6.86 -8.26
N ALA A 10 5.95 8.06 -8.30
CA ALA A 10 5.26 9.25 -8.79
C ALA A 10 4.92 9.16 -10.30
N ARG A 11 5.63 8.29 -11.04
CA ARG A 11 5.41 8.03 -12.46
C ARG A 11 4.58 6.75 -12.62
N LYS A 12 3.42 6.90 -13.26
CA LYS A 12 2.60 5.77 -13.74
C LYS A 12 3.41 4.95 -14.73
N GLN A 13 3.32 3.61 -14.64
CA GLN A 13 3.98 2.69 -15.59
C GLN A 13 5.52 2.90 -15.70
N GLY A 14 6.15 3.41 -14.65
CA GLY A 14 7.61 3.55 -14.62
C GLY A 14 8.33 2.23 -14.40
N ASN A 15 9.66 2.29 -14.22
CA ASN A 15 10.51 1.12 -13.99
C ASN A 15 9.99 0.20 -12.87
N THR A 16 9.45 0.77 -11.79
CA THR A 16 8.87 0.00 -10.68
C THR A 16 7.67 -0.85 -11.13
N ALA A 17 6.79 -0.32 -11.98
CA ALA A 17 5.64 -1.07 -12.49
C ALA A 17 6.10 -2.22 -13.40
N ILE A 18 7.12 -1.99 -14.22
CA ILE A 18 7.71 -3.03 -15.08
C ILE A 18 8.27 -4.18 -14.24
N LEU A 19 9.01 -3.88 -13.17
CA LEU A 19 9.54 -4.89 -12.26
C LEU A 19 8.42 -5.68 -11.56
N ILE A 20 7.38 -4.99 -11.10
CA ILE A 20 6.23 -5.67 -10.48
C ILE A 20 5.54 -6.59 -11.48
N ASN A 21 5.33 -6.13 -12.72
CA ASN A 21 4.72 -6.94 -13.78
C ASN A 21 5.56 -8.17 -14.13
N HIS A 22 6.90 -8.08 -14.08
CA HIS A 22 7.76 -9.25 -14.23
C HIS A 22 7.50 -10.29 -13.13
N VAL A 23 7.41 -9.86 -11.87
CA VAL A 23 7.07 -10.77 -10.76
C VAL A 23 5.68 -11.37 -10.94
N PHE A 24 4.71 -10.54 -11.35
CA PHE A 24 3.34 -11.00 -11.60
C PHE A 24 3.29 -12.05 -12.70
N SER A 25 4.04 -11.88 -13.79
CA SER A 25 4.09 -12.88 -14.86
C SER A 25 4.57 -14.25 -14.39
N GLU A 26 5.46 -14.32 -13.39
CA GLU A 26 5.89 -15.59 -12.81
C GLU A 26 4.84 -16.18 -11.85
N LEU A 27 4.13 -15.33 -11.11
CA LEU A 27 3.06 -15.74 -10.19
C LEU A 27 1.81 -16.24 -10.93
N GLU A 28 1.44 -15.57 -12.03
CA GLU A 28 0.31 -15.94 -12.89
C GLU A 28 0.55 -17.31 -13.55
N LYS A 29 1.81 -17.65 -13.90
CA LYS A 29 2.16 -18.98 -14.44
C LYS A 29 1.85 -20.12 -13.48
N VAL A 30 1.92 -19.87 -12.18
CA VAL A 30 1.56 -20.85 -11.13
C VAL A 30 0.09 -20.77 -10.71
N GLY A 31 -0.72 -19.96 -11.43
CA GLY A 31 -2.15 -19.82 -11.19
C GLY A 31 -2.51 -18.91 -10.01
N ILE A 32 -1.61 -18.01 -9.61
CA ILE A 32 -1.85 -17.03 -8.54
C ILE A 32 -2.43 -15.76 -9.18
N GLU A 33 -3.53 -15.26 -8.61
CA GLU A 33 -4.13 -14.00 -9.06
C GLU A 33 -3.30 -12.82 -8.58
N THR A 34 -2.97 -11.89 -9.47
CA THR A 34 -2.16 -10.70 -9.15
C THR A 34 -2.88 -9.40 -9.50
N GLU A 35 -2.74 -8.38 -8.65
CA GLU A 35 -3.35 -7.07 -8.84
C GLU A 35 -2.36 -5.93 -8.55
N LEU A 36 -2.25 -4.97 -9.47
CA LEU A 36 -1.40 -3.78 -9.31
C LEU A 36 -2.24 -2.55 -8.93
N VAL A 37 -1.89 -1.93 -7.79
CA VAL A 37 -2.48 -0.67 -7.33
C VAL A 37 -1.49 0.47 -7.54
N GLU A 38 -1.75 1.30 -8.55
CA GLU A 38 -0.98 2.51 -8.84
C GLU A 38 -1.41 3.66 -7.91
N LEU A 39 -0.50 4.08 -7.03
CA LEU A 39 -0.71 5.22 -6.11
C LEU A 39 -0.38 6.57 -6.77
N ALA A 40 0.25 6.56 -7.94
CA ALA A 40 0.62 7.74 -8.71
C ALA A 40 -0.61 8.60 -9.06
N GLY A 41 -0.63 9.85 -8.58
CA GLY A 41 -1.74 10.78 -8.82
C GLY A 41 -3.01 10.50 -7.99
N LYS A 42 -2.95 9.57 -7.04
CA LYS A 42 -4.01 9.35 -6.05
C LYS A 42 -3.74 10.20 -4.81
N LYS A 43 -4.80 10.68 -4.18
CA LYS A 43 -4.69 11.40 -2.91
C LYS A 43 -4.43 10.40 -1.81
N ILE A 44 -3.28 10.54 -1.14
CA ILE A 44 -2.88 9.75 0.02
C ILE A 44 -2.59 10.74 1.14
N GLN A 45 -3.32 10.64 2.23
CA GLN A 45 -3.05 11.43 3.41
C GLN A 45 -2.24 10.60 4.41
N GLY A 46 -1.27 11.25 5.06
CA GLY A 46 -0.57 10.63 6.17
C GLY A 46 -1.53 10.41 7.33
N CYS A 47 -1.23 9.43 8.19
CA CYS A 47 -2.01 9.20 9.40
C CYS A 47 -2.02 10.48 10.26
N THR A 48 -3.20 10.90 10.71
CA THR A 48 -3.40 12.07 11.57
C THR A 48 -3.32 11.75 13.06
N ALA A 49 -3.02 10.49 13.43
CA ALA A 49 -3.01 10.01 14.81
C ALA A 49 -4.33 10.28 15.56
N CYS A 50 -5.47 10.15 14.87
CA CYS A 50 -6.78 10.36 15.49
C CYS A 50 -7.31 9.17 16.31
N TYR A 51 -6.61 8.02 16.31
CA TYR A 51 -6.92 6.77 17.02
C TYR A 51 -8.29 6.11 16.76
N LYS A 52 -9.16 6.71 15.94
CA LYS A 52 -10.49 6.16 15.61
C LYS A 52 -10.48 4.73 15.08
N CYS A 53 -9.46 4.33 14.32
CA CYS A 53 -9.33 2.95 13.83
C CYS A 53 -9.17 1.91 14.96
N PHE A 54 -8.58 2.29 16.09
CA PHE A 54 -8.46 1.42 17.27
C PHE A 54 -9.77 1.32 18.05
N GLU A 55 -10.60 2.36 17.99
CA GLU A 55 -11.93 2.40 18.60
C GLU A 55 -12.94 1.59 17.79
N THR A 56 -13.03 1.83 16.48
CA THR A 56 -14.02 1.19 15.60
C THR A 56 -13.69 -0.25 15.28
N LYS A 57 -12.39 -0.60 15.19
CA LYS A 57 -11.89 -1.95 14.84
C LYS A 57 -12.52 -2.54 13.58
N ASP A 58 -13.00 -1.68 12.68
CA ASP A 58 -13.69 -2.03 11.44
C ASP A 58 -12.74 -2.23 10.26
N ARG A 59 -11.42 -2.21 10.53
CA ARG A 59 -10.34 -2.27 9.52
C ARG A 59 -10.46 -1.14 8.50
N LYS A 60 -10.92 0.05 8.92
CA LYS A 60 -10.98 1.25 8.08
C LYS A 60 -10.34 2.44 8.78
N CYS A 61 -9.81 3.36 7.98
CA CYS A 61 -9.40 4.67 8.43
C CYS A 61 -10.63 5.58 8.51
N ALA A 62 -10.67 6.46 9.52
CA ALA A 62 -11.72 7.47 9.65
C ALA A 62 -11.67 8.51 8.51
N VAL A 63 -10.52 8.66 7.84
CA VAL A 63 -10.38 9.48 6.64
C VAL A 63 -10.97 8.71 5.46
N LYS A 64 -12.03 9.25 4.85
CA LYS A 64 -12.71 8.65 3.68
C LYS A 64 -12.36 9.31 2.34
N ASN A 65 -11.58 10.40 2.39
CA ASN A 65 -11.28 11.24 1.22
C ASN A 65 -9.91 10.90 0.59
N ASP A 66 -9.41 9.69 0.82
CA ASP A 66 -8.15 9.19 0.27
C ASP A 66 -8.27 7.72 -0.16
N ILE A 67 -7.25 7.21 -0.85
CA ILE A 67 -7.20 5.82 -1.35
C ILE A 67 -6.88 4.80 -0.25
N VAL A 68 -6.65 5.23 1.00
CA VAL A 68 -6.13 4.35 2.06
C VAL A 68 -7.14 3.25 2.39
N ASN A 69 -8.45 3.57 2.45
CA ASN A 69 -9.48 2.56 2.70
C ASN A 69 -9.57 1.52 1.57
N ASP A 70 -9.50 1.94 0.32
CA ASP A 70 -9.48 1.03 -0.83
C ASP A 70 -8.26 0.11 -0.77
N CYS A 71 -7.10 0.64 -0.38
CA CYS A 71 -5.89 -0.16 -0.20
C CYS A 71 -6.05 -1.17 0.94
N ILE A 72 -6.64 -0.77 2.08
CA ILE A 72 -6.86 -1.67 3.21
C ILE A 72 -7.84 -2.79 2.82
N GLU A 73 -8.91 -2.48 2.08
CA GLU A 73 -9.85 -3.48 1.59
C GLU A 73 -9.15 -4.52 0.70
N LYS A 74 -8.35 -4.07 -0.26
CA LYS A 74 -7.54 -4.97 -1.11
C LYS A 74 -6.51 -5.77 -0.33
N MET A 75 -5.94 -5.21 0.74
CA MET A 75 -5.04 -5.94 1.64
C MET A 75 -5.76 -7.01 2.45
N VAL A 76 -7.04 -6.80 2.79
CA VAL A 76 -7.87 -7.78 3.49
C VAL A 76 -8.34 -8.89 2.55
N GLU A 77 -8.62 -8.57 1.29
CA GLU A 77 -8.96 -9.55 0.24
C GLU A 77 -7.76 -10.39 -0.22
N ALA A 78 -6.54 -9.85 -0.13
CA ALA A 78 -5.34 -10.58 -0.50
C ALA A 78 -4.99 -11.64 0.54
N ASP A 79 -5.11 -12.92 0.17
CA ASP A 79 -4.70 -14.06 1.01
C ASP A 79 -3.18 -14.13 1.31
N GLY A 80 -2.38 -13.20 0.75
CA GLY A 80 -0.93 -13.15 0.90
C GLY A 80 -0.49 -12.20 2.02
N ASN A 81 -0.20 -12.77 3.19
CA ASN A 81 0.55 -12.08 4.25
C ASN A 81 1.82 -11.41 3.66
N TYR A 82 1.88 -10.08 3.76
CA TYR A 82 3.09 -9.25 3.77
C TYR A 82 4.23 -9.65 2.79
N SER A 83 4.04 -9.45 1.48
CA SER A 83 5.20 -9.27 0.59
C SER A 83 5.62 -7.79 0.61
N ARG A 84 6.56 -7.44 1.50
CA ARG A 84 7.25 -6.15 1.45
C ARG A 84 8.18 -6.11 0.24
N PHE A 85 7.74 -5.49 -0.84
CA PHE A 85 8.65 -4.75 -1.71
C PHE A 85 8.48 -3.26 -1.37
N THR A 86 9.44 -2.73 -0.60
CA THR A 86 9.66 -1.31 -0.26
C THR A 86 9.23 -0.36 -1.39
N ASN A 87 8.47 0.72 -1.17
CA ASN A 87 8.71 1.86 -0.28
C ASN A 87 7.41 2.70 -0.21
N VAL A 88 7.16 3.43 0.89
CA VAL A 88 5.96 4.25 1.26
C VAL A 88 5.06 3.60 2.32
N PHE A 89 5.53 3.61 3.57
CA PHE A 89 4.80 4.05 4.79
C PHE A 89 5.73 3.90 6.01
N ARG A 90 6.91 4.52 5.92
CA ARG A 90 7.72 4.87 7.09
C ARG A 90 8.28 6.28 6.90
N ARG A 91 7.39 7.27 6.86
CA ARG A 91 7.73 8.63 7.31
C ARG A 91 7.35 8.70 8.79
N HIS A 92 8.09 7.96 9.62
CA HIS A 92 8.21 8.39 11.01
C HIS A 92 8.86 9.78 10.95
N ASN A 93 8.29 10.72 11.68
CA ASN A 93 8.86 12.03 11.96
C ASN A 93 10.25 11.87 12.60
N LEU A 94 11.29 11.66 11.80
CA LEU A 94 12.69 11.89 12.19
C LEU A 94 13.08 13.33 11.83
N ARG A 95 12.25 14.27 12.30
CA ARG A 95 12.55 15.69 12.32
C ARG A 95 12.04 16.19 13.66
N ASN A 96 12.97 16.36 14.60
CA ASN A 96 12.82 16.91 15.96
C ASN A 96 13.00 15.96 17.15
N GLU A 97 14.01 15.08 17.14
CA GLU A 97 14.74 14.81 18.38
C GLU A 97 16.22 15.06 18.10
N GLY A 98 16.63 16.28 18.44
CA GLY A 98 17.99 16.72 18.39
C GLY A 98 18.83 16.01 19.44
N PHE A 99 20.09 15.84 19.09
CA PHE A 99 21.19 15.63 20.02
C PHE A 99 21.10 16.60 21.21
N ASN A 100 20.93 16.06 22.40
CA ASN A 100 21.76 16.33 23.58
C ASN A 100 21.51 15.27 24.65
#